data_AF-A0A9D4AUX5-F1
#
_entry.id   AF-A0A9D4AUX5-F1
#
_cell.length_a   1.000
_cell.length_b   1.000
_cell.length_c   1.000
_cell.angle_alpha   90.00
_cell.angle_beta   90.00
_cell.angle_gamma   90.00
#
_symmetry.space_group_name_H-M   'P 1'
#
loop_
_entity.id
_entity.type
_entity.pdbx_description
1 polymer ?
#
loop_
_entity_poly.entity_id
_entity_poly.type
_entity_poly.pdbx_seq_one_letter_code
_entity_poly.pdbx_strand_id
1 'polypeptide(L)'
;MVTRGPSVLVPPLCTVPEHRATMKHAEHDTERGADQQWECEVAWQDDGGDRESICESFRLLQIDTGCDSPKDLPVGSEKWYSKNVLRKQRHWEKIVMAKKKKRKQEKERRKAKHAEDKGVAHQHSKRVLKAIAKERLLAAKEAAPWLCIDLSMTSHMTQKEISRLAAQIRRLYGSNKKAGKPFWICLTGFVAGSPISEECLRMNDGFSSYLMDTTPESYLDLFPLETIVYLTPDSENGESFGCLRELWRERTQVVKI
;
A
#
# COMPACT_ATOMS: atom_id res chain seq x y z
N MET A 1 60.44 62.41 -18.42
CA MET A 1 60.16 61.54 -17.26
C MET A 1 58.91 60.73 -17.62
N VAL A 2 59.07 59.45 -18.03
CA VAL A 2 58.92 58.25 -17.17
C VAL A 2 57.45 58.16 -16.71
N THR A 3 56.59 57.20 -17.07
CA THR A 3 56.75 55.82 -17.57
C THR A 3 55.38 55.30 -18.05
N ARG A 4 55.40 54.38 -19.03
CA ARG A 4 54.29 53.48 -19.36
C ARG A 4 54.08 52.46 -18.23
N GLY A 5 52.82 52.13 -17.94
CA GLY A 5 52.39 51.05 -17.03
C GLY A 5 50.91 50.71 -17.28
N PRO A 6 50.44 49.49 -16.99
CA PRO A 6 49.92 48.61 -18.04
C PRO A 6 48.40 48.46 -18.10
N SER A 7 47.98 48.03 -19.29
CA SER A 7 46.69 47.51 -19.72
C SER A 7 46.14 46.40 -18.81
N VAL A 8 44.96 46.64 -18.23
CA VAL A 8 44.14 45.61 -17.60
C VAL A 8 43.02 45.24 -18.58
N LEU A 9 43.13 44.03 -19.13
CA LEU A 9 42.08 43.37 -19.89
C LEU A 9 40.86 43.14 -19.00
N VAL A 10 39.73 43.71 -19.38
CA VAL A 10 38.41 43.39 -18.82
C VAL A 10 37.89 42.15 -19.57
N PRO A 11 37.64 41.01 -18.91
CA PRO A 11 36.96 39.89 -19.53
C PRO A 11 35.46 40.20 -19.72
N PRO A 12 34.81 39.69 -20.78
CA PRO A 12 33.41 39.95 -21.04
C PRO A 12 32.50 39.27 -20.00
N LEU A 13 31.39 39.95 -19.71
CA LEU A 13 30.27 39.46 -18.93
C LEU A 13 29.76 38.13 -19.52
N CYS A 14 29.97 37.02 -18.80
CA CYS A 14 29.27 35.77 -19.08
C CYS A 14 27.80 35.96 -18.73
N THR A 15 26.99 36.08 -19.78
CA THR A 15 25.54 35.91 -19.75
C THR A 15 25.18 34.54 -19.18
N VAL A 16 24.44 34.52 -18.08
CA VAL A 16 23.85 33.31 -17.50
C VAL A 16 22.74 32.83 -18.44
N PRO A 17 22.73 31.57 -18.91
CA PRO A 17 21.57 31.04 -19.63
C PRO A 17 20.47 30.73 -18.61
N GLU A 18 19.35 31.45 -18.67
CA GLU A 18 18.08 31.02 -18.08
C GLU A 18 17.63 29.74 -18.78
N HIS A 19 17.97 28.57 -18.23
CA HIS A 19 17.33 27.33 -18.63
C HIS A 19 15.93 27.23 -18.03
N ARG A 20 14.99 27.89 -18.71
CA ARG A 20 13.56 27.65 -18.57
C ARG A 20 13.25 26.26 -19.11
N ALA A 21 13.29 25.23 -18.26
CA ALA A 21 12.79 23.91 -18.61
C ALA A 21 11.25 23.98 -18.71
N THR A 22 10.74 24.16 -19.92
CA THR A 22 9.33 23.98 -20.23
C THR A 22 8.99 22.49 -20.15
N MET A 23 8.33 22.07 -19.08
CA MET A 23 7.62 20.79 -19.07
C MET A 23 6.54 20.83 -20.16
N LYS A 24 6.62 19.87 -21.09
CA LYS A 24 5.62 19.69 -22.14
C LYS A 24 4.32 19.22 -21.48
N HIS A 25 3.29 20.05 -21.53
CA HIS A 25 1.92 19.61 -21.28
C HIS A 25 1.48 18.74 -22.46
N ALA A 26 1.19 17.47 -22.21
CA ALA A 26 0.45 16.65 -23.13
C ALA A 26 -1.04 17.02 -22.99
N GLU A 27 -1.61 17.53 -24.08
CA GLU A 27 -3.02 17.88 -24.20
C GLU A 27 -3.90 16.63 -24.10
N HIS A 28 -5.07 16.83 -23.51
CA HIS A 28 -6.04 15.81 -23.17
C HIS A 28 -7.19 15.90 -24.18
N ASP A 29 -7.12 15.13 -25.25
CA ASP A 29 -8.26 15.04 -26.19
C ASP A 29 -9.38 14.19 -25.58
N THR A 30 -10.53 14.84 -25.50
CA THR A 30 -11.80 14.27 -25.06
C THR A 30 -12.55 13.82 -26.29
N GLU A 31 -12.72 12.51 -26.47
CA GLU A 31 -13.79 11.98 -27.32
C GLU A 31 -14.53 10.83 -26.65
N ARG A 32 -15.79 10.71 -27.07
CA ARG A 32 -16.93 10.23 -26.31
C ARG A 32 -17.54 9.07 -27.08
N GLY A 33 -17.62 7.90 -26.44
CA GLY A 33 -18.61 6.85 -26.69
C GLY A 33 -18.40 5.92 -27.90
N ALA A 34 -18.32 4.62 -27.61
CA ALA A 34 -19.07 3.59 -28.33
C ALA A 34 -19.04 2.29 -27.51
N ASP A 35 -20.23 1.77 -27.18
CA ASP A 35 -20.45 0.40 -26.75
C ASP A 35 -19.85 -0.57 -27.76
N GLN A 36 -18.93 -1.43 -27.31
CA GLN A 36 -18.50 -2.60 -28.07
C GLN A 36 -18.47 -3.82 -27.15
N GLN A 37 -19.59 -4.53 -27.24
CA GLN A 37 -19.80 -5.90 -26.86
C GLN A 37 -18.72 -6.78 -27.49
N TRP A 38 -17.83 -7.34 -26.68
CA TRP A 38 -16.90 -8.39 -27.11
C TRP A 38 -17.58 -9.74 -26.89
N GLU A 39 -18.02 -10.37 -27.98
CA GLU A 39 -18.30 -11.81 -27.99
C GLU A 39 -16.95 -12.54 -27.98
N CYS A 40 -16.66 -13.17 -26.84
CA CYS A 40 -15.56 -14.12 -26.74
C CYS A 40 -16.08 -15.49 -27.21
N GLU A 41 -15.92 -15.78 -28.50
CA GLU A 41 -16.10 -17.13 -29.04
C GLU A 41 -14.94 -18.00 -28.53
N VAL A 42 -15.18 -18.69 -27.42
CA VAL A 42 -14.26 -19.69 -26.87
C VAL A 42 -14.62 -21.03 -27.49
N ALA A 43 -13.83 -21.44 -28.48
CA ALA A 43 -13.83 -22.80 -28.98
C ALA A 43 -13.39 -23.75 -27.85
N TRP A 44 -14.33 -24.51 -27.30
CA TRP A 44 -14.04 -25.62 -26.41
C TRP A 44 -13.70 -26.84 -27.28
N GLN A 45 -12.43 -27.22 -27.28
CA GLN A 45 -12.03 -28.57 -27.64
C GLN A 45 -12.61 -29.51 -26.57
N ASP A 46 -13.36 -30.48 -27.07
CA ASP A 46 -13.99 -31.58 -26.35
C ASP A 46 -12.89 -32.56 -25.91
N ASP A 47 -12.53 -32.53 -24.63
CA ASP A 47 -11.86 -33.63 -23.97
C ASP A 47 -12.80 -34.12 -22.85
N GLY A 48 -13.57 -35.14 -23.20
CA GLY A 48 -14.45 -35.84 -22.27
C GLY A 48 -13.65 -36.53 -21.15
N GLY A 49 -14.11 -36.35 -19.92
CA GLY A 49 -13.57 -37.08 -18.76
C GLY A 49 -13.89 -36.41 -17.43
N ASP A 50 -14.82 -37.01 -16.70
CA ASP A 50 -14.84 -37.07 -15.23
C ASP A 50 -15.27 -35.83 -14.42
N ARG A 51 -16.50 -35.36 -14.67
CA ARG A 51 -17.28 -34.62 -13.66
C ARG A 51 -17.84 -35.50 -12.53
N GLU A 52 -17.74 -36.82 -12.65
CA GLU A 52 -18.20 -37.78 -11.63
C GLU A 52 -17.22 -37.92 -10.45
N SER A 53 -15.91 -37.71 -10.68
CA SER A 53 -14.84 -37.92 -9.69
C SER A 53 -14.87 -36.97 -8.49
N ILE A 54 -15.33 -35.73 -8.67
CA ILE A 54 -15.41 -34.74 -7.58
C ILE A 54 -16.65 -34.98 -6.70
N CYS A 55 -17.77 -35.42 -7.29
CA CYS A 55 -18.98 -35.78 -6.52
C CYS A 55 -18.80 -37.09 -5.76
N GLU A 56 -18.01 -38.03 -6.28
CA GLU A 56 -17.69 -39.29 -5.61
C GLU A 56 -16.71 -39.09 -4.45
N SER A 57 -15.75 -38.18 -4.60
CA SER A 57 -14.83 -37.76 -3.52
C SER A 57 -15.53 -37.13 -2.31
N PHE A 58 -16.69 -36.49 -2.51
CA PHE A 58 -17.53 -36.00 -1.41
C PHE A 58 -18.43 -37.09 -0.80
N ARG A 59 -18.74 -38.17 -1.53
CA ARG A 59 -19.45 -39.35 -1.00
C ARG A 59 -18.53 -40.25 -0.16
N LEU A 60 -17.23 -40.30 -0.47
CA LEU A 60 -16.22 -41.09 0.24
C LEU A 60 -15.80 -40.53 1.62
N LEU A 61 -16.24 -39.32 1.98
CA LEU A 61 -16.05 -38.74 3.32
C LEU A 61 -17.25 -38.98 4.25
N GLN A 62 -18.04 -40.02 3.99
CA GLN A 62 -18.98 -40.56 4.96
C GLN A 62 -18.20 -41.32 6.04
N ILE A 63 -18.05 -40.67 7.19
CA ILE A 63 -17.55 -41.33 8.40
C ILE A 63 -18.64 -42.31 8.84
N ASP A 64 -18.37 -43.61 8.68
CA ASP A 64 -19.19 -44.68 9.24
C ASP A 64 -19.28 -44.55 10.76
N THR A 65 -20.38 -43.99 11.25
CA THR A 65 -20.87 -44.30 12.59
C THR A 65 -21.76 -45.54 12.47
N GLY A 66 -21.14 -46.71 12.55
CA GLY A 66 -21.88 -47.98 12.59
C GLY A 66 -22.86 -48.01 13.75
N CYS A 67 -24.13 -48.24 13.44
CA CYS A 67 -25.08 -48.88 14.34
C CYS A 67 -26.09 -49.62 13.47
N ASP A 68 -25.89 -50.93 13.33
CA ASP A 68 -26.90 -51.83 12.79
C ASP A 68 -28.21 -51.66 13.56
N SER A 69 -29.31 -51.65 12.80
CA SER A 69 -30.67 -51.53 13.31
C SER A 69 -31.13 -52.87 13.89
N PRO A 70 -31.68 -52.86 15.11
CA PRO A 70 -32.89 -53.63 15.35
C PRO A 70 -34.05 -52.72 15.74
N LYS A 71 -35.15 -52.92 15.00
CA LYS A 71 -36.55 -52.59 15.28
C LYS A 71 -36.82 -52.33 16.77
N ASP A 72 -37.13 -51.07 17.10
CA ASP A 72 -38.12 -50.58 18.07
C ASP A 72 -37.71 -49.16 18.53
N LEU A 73 -38.49 -48.15 18.13
CA LEU A 73 -38.25 -46.74 18.46
C LEU A 73 -38.95 -46.36 19.78
N PRO A 74 -38.22 -45.91 20.82
CA PRO A 74 -38.76 -45.00 21.82
C PRO A 74 -38.55 -43.54 21.37
N VAL A 75 -39.61 -42.75 21.53
CA VAL A 75 -39.61 -41.29 21.41
C VAL A 75 -38.53 -40.70 22.34
N GLY A 76 -37.55 -40.00 21.77
CA GLY A 76 -36.55 -39.23 22.51
C GLY A 76 -35.08 -39.61 22.26
N SER A 77 -34.61 -39.59 21.01
CA SER A 77 -33.18 -39.75 20.72
C SER A 77 -32.46 -38.41 20.85
N GLU A 78 -32.02 -38.06 22.06
CA GLU A 78 -31.00 -37.04 22.24
C GLU A 78 -29.70 -37.53 21.59
N LYS A 79 -29.18 -36.78 20.61
CA LYS A 79 -27.90 -37.08 19.97
C LYS A 79 -26.80 -37.17 21.03
N TRP A 80 -26.33 -38.38 21.33
CA TRP A 80 -25.33 -38.64 22.36
C TRP A 80 -23.94 -38.33 21.82
N TYR A 81 -23.53 -37.06 21.90
CA TYR A 81 -22.15 -36.69 21.64
C TYR A 81 -21.25 -37.10 22.80
N SER A 82 -20.07 -37.66 22.50
CA SER A 82 -19.05 -37.96 23.53
C SER A 82 -18.79 -36.73 24.42
N LYS A 83 -18.59 -36.95 25.72
CA LYS A 83 -18.33 -35.88 26.72
C LYS A 83 -17.23 -34.90 26.27
N ASN A 84 -16.25 -35.38 25.50
CA ASN A 84 -15.17 -34.57 24.93
C ASN A 84 -15.63 -33.65 23.79
N VAL A 85 -16.54 -34.10 22.94
CA VAL A 85 -17.14 -33.31 21.85
C VAL A 85 -17.97 -32.19 22.45
N LEU A 86 -18.83 -32.50 23.42
CA LEU A 86 -19.64 -31.50 24.14
C LEU A 86 -18.79 -30.49 24.92
N ARG A 87 -17.63 -30.92 25.44
CA ARG A 87 -16.64 -30.02 26.07
C ARG A 87 -16.01 -29.05 25.06
N LYS A 88 -15.56 -29.54 23.90
CA LYS A 88 -14.98 -28.72 22.84
C LYS A 88 -16.00 -27.72 22.28
N GLN A 89 -17.24 -28.14 22.07
CA GLN A 89 -18.33 -27.28 21.63
C GLN A 89 -18.57 -26.13 22.61
N ARG A 90 -18.79 -26.44 23.90
CA ARG A 90 -18.97 -25.40 24.94
C ARG A 90 -17.78 -24.45 25.04
N HIS A 91 -16.56 -24.96 24.88
CA HIS A 91 -15.37 -24.12 24.87
C HIS A 91 -15.31 -23.19 23.66
N TRP A 92 -15.63 -23.70 22.46
CA TRP A 92 -15.70 -22.90 21.24
C TRP A 92 -16.79 -21.82 21.32
N GLU A 93 -17.97 -22.16 21.82
CA GLU A 93 -19.07 -21.21 22.07
C GLU A 93 -18.63 -20.10 23.04
N LYS A 94 -17.93 -20.44 24.13
CA LYS A 94 -17.34 -19.45 25.05
C LYS A 94 -16.36 -18.52 24.35
N ILE A 95 -15.47 -19.04 23.50
CA ILE A 95 -14.52 -18.23 22.72
C ILE A 95 -15.25 -17.30 21.76
N VAL A 96 -16.25 -17.80 21.03
CA VAL A 96 -17.04 -17.00 20.08
C VAL A 96 -17.79 -15.88 20.81
N MET A 97 -18.42 -16.20 21.94
CA MET A 97 -19.14 -15.23 22.77
C MET A 97 -18.19 -14.19 23.37
N ALA A 98 -17.02 -14.60 23.86
CA ALA A 98 -15.98 -13.69 24.36
C ALA A 98 -15.48 -12.75 23.26
N LYS A 99 -15.24 -13.25 22.04
CA LYS A 99 -14.87 -12.43 20.88
C LYS A 99 -15.98 -11.43 20.51
N LYS A 100 -17.25 -11.85 20.53
CA LYS A 100 -18.41 -10.95 20.29
C LYS A 100 -18.51 -9.87 21.36
N LYS A 101 -18.39 -10.22 22.64
CA LYS A 101 -18.39 -9.27 23.77
C LYS A 101 -17.25 -8.26 23.65
N LYS A 102 -16.02 -8.73 23.35
CA LYS A 102 -14.84 -7.87 23.15
C LYS A 102 -15.03 -6.90 21.98
N ARG A 103 -15.61 -7.35 20.86
CA ARG A 103 -15.94 -6.48 19.70
C ARG A 103 -16.97 -5.41 20.07
N LYS A 104 -18.01 -5.77 20.85
CA LYS A 104 -19.03 -4.82 21.33
C LYS A 104 -18.43 -3.77 22.26
N GLN A 105 -17.65 -4.22 23.25
CA GLN A 105 -16.95 -3.33 24.19
C GLN A 105 -15.99 -2.37 23.48
N GLU A 106 -15.20 -2.85 22.52
CA GLU A 106 -14.31 -1.98 21.74
C GLU A 106 -15.08 -0.97 20.87
N LYS A 107 -16.23 -1.38 20.31
CA LYS A 107 -17.12 -0.48 19.55
C LYS A 107 -17.70 0.61 20.47
N GLU A 108 -18.14 0.25 21.66
CA GLU A 108 -18.65 1.18 22.68
C GLU A 108 -17.55 2.13 23.16
N ARG A 109 -16.34 1.61 23.46
CA ARG A 109 -15.16 2.42 23.80
C ARG A 109 -14.83 3.44 22.73
N ARG A 110 -14.85 3.03 21.45
CA ARG A 110 -14.64 3.94 20.30
C ARG A 110 -15.74 4.99 20.18
N LYS A 111 -17.01 4.61 20.41
CA LYS A 111 -18.14 5.54 20.41
C LYS A 111 -18.03 6.56 21.55
N ALA A 112 -17.66 6.13 22.76
CA ALA A 112 -17.47 6.99 23.91
C ALA A 112 -16.33 8.00 23.68
N LYS A 113 -15.16 7.54 23.22
CA LYS A 113 -14.06 8.42 22.82
C LYS A 113 -14.47 9.44 21.76
N HIS A 114 -15.22 8.99 20.75
CA HIS A 114 -15.72 9.89 19.70
C HIS A 114 -16.79 10.86 20.22
N ALA A 115 -17.56 10.52 21.25
CA ALA A 115 -18.52 11.42 21.87
C ALA A 115 -17.82 12.49 22.72
N GLU A 116 -16.75 12.11 23.41
CA GLU A 116 -15.88 13.01 24.17
C GLU A 116 -15.15 14.01 23.25
N ASP A 117 -14.54 13.53 22.16
CA ASP A 117 -13.87 14.39 21.16
C ASP A 117 -14.83 15.37 20.46
N LYS A 118 -16.13 15.05 20.37
CA LYS A 118 -17.15 15.92 19.78
C LYS A 118 -17.53 17.11 20.65
N GLY A 119 -17.23 17.09 21.96
CA GLY A 119 -17.55 18.17 22.89
C GLY A 119 -16.63 19.39 22.76
N VAL A 120 -15.48 19.26 22.09
CA VAL A 120 -14.40 20.27 22.15
C VAL A 120 -14.12 20.97 20.81
N ALA A 121 -14.54 20.41 19.66
CA ALA A 121 -14.37 21.06 18.36
C ALA A 121 -15.44 20.62 17.36
N HIS A 122 -15.90 21.55 16.52
CA HIS A 122 -16.80 21.29 15.40
C HIS A 122 -16.15 20.31 14.42
N GLN A 123 -16.39 19.00 14.62
CA GLN A 123 -15.77 17.96 13.83
C GLN A 123 -16.22 18.06 12.38
N HIS A 124 -15.29 18.45 11.50
CA HIS A 124 -15.50 18.46 10.06
C HIS A 124 -16.05 17.11 9.57
N SER A 125 -16.95 17.16 8.58
CA SER A 125 -17.50 15.95 7.99
C SER A 125 -16.39 15.07 7.42
N LYS A 126 -16.64 13.77 7.29
CA LYS A 126 -15.68 12.83 6.68
C LYS A 126 -15.24 13.27 5.28
N ARG A 127 -16.12 13.93 4.53
CA ARG A 127 -15.82 14.46 3.19
C ARG A 127 -14.82 15.61 3.29
N VAL A 128 -15.02 16.53 4.23
CA VAL A 128 -14.11 17.66 4.48
C VAL A 128 -12.75 17.17 4.96
N LEU A 129 -12.69 16.24 5.92
CA LEU A 129 -11.41 15.66 6.37
C LEU A 129 -10.63 14.97 5.24
N LYS A 130 -11.34 14.30 4.31
CA LYS A 130 -10.71 13.72 3.11
C LYS A 130 -10.16 14.80 2.17
N ALA A 131 -10.90 15.90 1.99
CA ALA A 131 -10.46 17.02 1.16
C ALA A 131 -9.21 17.69 1.76
N ILE A 132 -9.21 18.00 3.06
CA ILE A 132 -8.05 18.55 3.78
C ILE A 132 -6.84 17.61 3.65
N ALA A 133 -7.03 16.30 3.82
CA ALA A 133 -5.94 15.34 3.67
C ALA A 133 -5.39 15.28 2.24
N LYS A 134 -6.25 15.43 1.22
CA LYS A 134 -5.84 15.49 -0.19
C LYS A 134 -5.08 16.76 -0.49
N GLU A 135 -5.57 17.91 -0.05
CA GLU A 135 -4.93 19.21 -0.20
C GLU A 135 -3.54 19.20 0.43
N ARG A 136 -3.40 18.68 1.65
CA ARG A 136 -2.10 18.56 2.32
C ARG A 136 -1.10 17.69 1.56
N LEU A 137 -1.55 16.59 0.95
CA LEU A 137 -0.67 15.74 0.13
C LEU A 137 -0.25 16.44 -1.16
N LEU A 138 -1.16 17.19 -1.80
CA LEU A 138 -0.83 17.96 -3.00
C LEU A 138 0.13 19.12 -2.68
N ALA A 139 -0.06 19.81 -1.55
CA ALA A 139 0.88 20.84 -1.10
C ALA A 139 2.28 20.26 -0.83
N ALA A 140 2.35 19.02 -0.35
CA ALA A 140 3.63 18.33 -0.14
C ALA A 140 4.36 18.01 -1.44
N LYS A 141 3.66 17.86 -2.58
CA LYS A 141 4.29 17.67 -3.89
C LYS A 141 5.27 18.80 -4.21
N GLU A 142 4.86 20.03 -3.92
CA GLU A 142 5.59 21.24 -4.31
C GLU A 142 6.63 21.65 -3.27
N ALA A 143 6.37 21.38 -1.98
CA ALA A 143 7.13 21.99 -0.89
C ALA A 143 7.73 21.00 0.13
N ALA A 144 7.35 19.72 0.09
CA ALA A 144 7.89 18.74 1.03
C ALA A 144 9.10 18.01 0.45
N PRO A 145 10.01 17.53 1.31
CA PRO A 145 11.06 16.61 0.86
C PRO A 145 10.48 15.33 0.28
N TRP A 146 11.21 14.76 -0.66
CA TRP A 146 10.86 13.52 -1.33
C TRP A 146 11.26 12.32 -0.47
N LEU A 147 10.40 11.30 -0.45
CA LEU A 147 10.71 9.97 0.07
C LEU A 147 10.64 8.97 -1.08
N CYS A 148 11.80 8.56 -1.56
CA CYS A 148 11.97 7.57 -2.60
C CYS A 148 12.06 6.17 -1.98
N ILE A 149 11.26 5.25 -2.49
CA ILE A 149 11.39 3.82 -2.21
C ILE A 149 12.02 3.18 -3.44
N ASP A 150 13.27 2.74 -3.31
CA ASP A 150 14.03 2.07 -4.36
C ASP A 150 13.60 0.60 -4.46
N LEU A 151 12.93 0.26 -5.56
CA LEU A 151 12.38 -1.05 -5.87
C LEU A 151 13.21 -1.82 -6.92
N SER A 152 14.43 -1.35 -7.22
CA SER A 152 15.31 -1.96 -8.23
C SER A 152 15.68 -3.42 -7.94
N MET A 153 15.62 -3.87 -6.68
CA MET A 153 15.98 -5.24 -6.28
C MET A 153 14.79 -6.19 -6.14
N THR A 154 13.57 -5.74 -6.49
CA THR A 154 12.35 -6.56 -6.34
C THR A 154 12.37 -7.85 -7.16
N SER A 155 13.21 -7.94 -8.20
CA SER A 155 13.45 -9.17 -8.99
C SER A 155 14.08 -10.31 -8.18
N HIS A 156 14.75 -10.00 -7.08
CA HIS A 156 15.39 -10.98 -6.20
C HIS A 156 14.48 -11.44 -5.05
N MET A 157 13.24 -10.97 -5.00
CA MET A 157 12.29 -11.29 -3.95
C MET A 157 11.38 -12.45 -4.35
N THR A 158 11.03 -13.28 -3.38
CA THR A 158 9.98 -14.27 -3.53
C THR A 158 8.60 -13.60 -3.59
N GLN A 159 7.59 -14.30 -4.14
CA GLN A 159 6.22 -13.78 -4.18
C GLN A 159 5.67 -13.40 -2.79
N LYS A 160 6.07 -14.13 -1.74
CA LYS A 160 5.67 -13.82 -0.36
C LYS A 160 6.28 -12.50 0.12
N GLU A 161 7.54 -12.22 -0.23
CA GLU A 161 8.21 -10.97 0.11
C GLU A 161 7.60 -9.80 -0.65
N ILE A 162 7.32 -9.98 -1.95
CA ILE A 162 6.62 -9.00 -2.79
C ILE A 162 5.24 -8.66 -2.18
N SER A 163 4.48 -9.68 -1.74
CA SER A 163 3.19 -9.47 -1.05
C SER A 163 3.35 -8.65 0.24
N ARG A 164 4.41 -8.91 1.01
CA ARG A 164 4.69 -8.17 2.25
C ARG A 164 5.09 -6.72 1.96
N LEU A 165 5.87 -6.52 0.90
CA LEU A 165 6.30 -5.21 0.43
C LEU A 165 5.11 -4.37 -0.07
N ALA A 166 4.24 -4.93 -0.92
CA ALA A 166 3.01 -4.26 -1.35
C ALA A 166 2.14 -3.85 -0.15
N ALA A 167 2.05 -4.70 0.86
CA ALA A 167 1.36 -4.37 2.11
C ALA A 167 2.08 -3.29 2.94
N GLN A 168 3.41 -3.21 2.90
CA GLN A 168 4.20 -2.15 3.53
C GLN A 168 3.97 -0.80 2.83
N ILE A 169 4.00 -0.76 1.49
CA ILE A 169 3.71 0.44 0.70
C ILE A 169 2.33 1.02 1.04
N ARG A 170 1.29 0.17 1.13
CA ARG A 170 -0.04 0.61 1.59
C ARG A 170 -0.04 1.22 2.99
N ARG A 171 0.70 0.62 3.93
CA ARG A 171 0.80 1.15 5.30
C ARG A 171 1.59 2.46 5.34
N LEU A 172 2.65 2.57 4.55
CA LEU A 172 3.44 3.79 4.38
C LEU A 172 2.53 4.92 3.88
N TYR A 173 1.85 4.73 2.75
CA TYR A 173 0.93 5.73 2.20
C TYR A 173 -0.18 6.12 3.19
N GLY A 174 -0.79 5.12 3.85
CA GLY A 174 -1.84 5.37 4.84
C GLY A 174 -1.35 6.15 6.08
N SER A 175 -0.08 5.98 6.47
CA SER A 175 0.54 6.72 7.58
C SER A 175 0.95 8.13 7.13
N ASN A 176 1.55 8.26 5.95
CA ASN A 176 1.91 9.54 5.34
C ASN A 176 0.68 10.43 5.16
N LYS A 177 -0.43 9.88 4.65
CA LYS A 177 -1.71 10.59 4.52
C LYS A 177 -2.25 11.15 5.84
N LYS A 178 -1.89 10.57 6.98
CA LYS A 178 -2.29 11.04 8.31
C LYS A 178 -1.29 12.02 8.93
N ALA A 179 -0.02 11.97 8.51
CA ALA A 179 1.05 12.80 9.05
C ALA A 179 0.74 14.29 8.91
N GLY A 180 1.04 15.08 9.94
CA GLY A 180 0.86 16.54 9.92
C GLY A 180 1.67 17.23 8.83
N LYS A 181 2.85 16.69 8.52
CA LYS A 181 3.74 17.10 7.43
C LYS A 181 4.09 15.84 6.62
N PRO A 182 3.35 15.52 5.55
CA PRO A 182 3.65 14.37 4.73
C PRO A 182 4.86 14.63 3.84
N PHE A 183 5.53 13.55 3.44
CA PHE A 183 6.49 13.55 2.34
C PHE A 183 5.75 13.46 1.01
N TRP A 184 6.38 13.94 -0.06
CA TRP A 184 6.01 13.48 -1.40
C TRP A 184 6.66 12.12 -1.64
N ILE A 185 5.85 11.06 -1.80
CA ILE A 185 6.36 9.70 -1.97
C ILE A 185 6.61 9.45 -3.46
N CYS A 186 7.73 8.80 -3.77
CA CYS A 186 8.05 8.31 -5.10
C CYS A 186 8.49 6.85 -5.05
N LEU A 187 7.92 5.98 -5.90
CA LEU A 187 8.40 4.61 -6.08
C LEU A 187 9.30 4.58 -7.32
N THR A 188 10.61 4.34 -7.13
CA THR A 188 11.61 4.30 -8.20
C THR A 188 11.96 2.86 -8.58
N GLY A 189 12.35 2.62 -9.82
CA GLY A 189 12.48 1.25 -10.35
C GLY A 189 11.14 0.50 -10.43
N PHE A 190 10.01 1.23 -10.45
CA PHE A 190 8.67 0.67 -10.51
C PHE A 190 8.21 0.55 -11.96
N VAL A 191 8.42 -0.64 -12.54
CA VAL A 191 8.06 -0.93 -13.94
C VAL A 191 6.64 -1.50 -14.01
N ALA A 192 5.82 -0.97 -14.91
CA ALA A 192 4.47 -1.51 -15.17
C ALA A 192 4.55 -2.97 -15.65
N GLY A 193 3.69 -3.84 -15.12
CA GLY A 193 3.73 -5.28 -15.41
C GLY A 193 4.81 -6.07 -14.66
N SER A 194 5.60 -5.41 -13.79
CA SER A 194 6.48 -6.13 -12.87
C SER A 194 5.67 -6.85 -11.77
N PRO A 195 6.22 -7.92 -11.16
CA PRO A 195 5.55 -8.62 -10.06
C PRO A 195 5.12 -7.71 -8.91
N ILE A 196 5.94 -6.71 -8.56
CA ILE A 196 5.60 -5.73 -7.50
C ILE A 196 4.48 -4.78 -7.93
N SER A 197 4.43 -4.40 -9.21
CA SER A 197 3.36 -3.54 -9.74
C SER A 197 2.01 -4.25 -9.71
N GLU A 198 1.97 -5.47 -10.23
CA GLU A 198 0.75 -6.28 -10.23
C GLU A 198 0.27 -6.57 -8.80
N GLU A 199 1.19 -6.90 -7.90
CA GLU A 199 0.86 -7.17 -6.51
C GLU A 199 0.34 -5.92 -5.78
N CYS A 200 0.89 -4.74 -6.08
CA CYS A 200 0.38 -3.48 -5.54
C CYS A 200 -1.05 -3.20 -6.00
N LEU A 201 -1.36 -3.40 -7.30
CA LEU A 201 -2.71 -3.23 -7.83
C LEU A 201 -3.69 -4.25 -7.24
N ARG A 202 -3.25 -5.50 -7.09
CA ARG A 202 -4.07 -6.60 -6.55
C ARG A 202 -4.38 -6.45 -5.06
N MET A 203 -3.40 -6.01 -4.26
CA MET A 203 -3.53 -5.95 -2.80
C MET A 203 -4.07 -4.63 -2.26
N ASN A 204 -3.88 -3.54 -3.00
CA ASN A 204 -4.12 -2.19 -2.49
C ASN A 204 -5.24 -1.52 -3.29
N ASP A 205 -6.47 -1.61 -2.77
CA ASP A 205 -7.64 -0.99 -3.40
C ASP A 205 -7.40 0.49 -3.73
N GLY A 206 -7.58 0.84 -5.00
CA GLY A 206 -7.40 2.19 -5.50
C GLY A 206 -5.95 2.65 -5.51
N PHE A 207 -4.96 1.75 -5.61
CA PHE A 207 -3.53 2.08 -5.72
C PHE A 207 -3.26 3.13 -6.80
N SER A 208 -3.88 3.00 -7.99
CA SER A 208 -3.76 3.96 -9.09
C SER A 208 -4.27 5.37 -8.76
N SER A 209 -5.02 5.53 -7.67
CA SER A 209 -5.53 6.84 -7.18
C SER A 209 -4.70 7.42 -6.03
N TYR A 210 -3.59 6.77 -5.67
CA TYR A 210 -2.69 7.30 -4.64
C TYR A 210 -2.03 8.59 -5.13
N LEU A 211 -1.91 9.57 -4.23
CA LEU A 211 -1.22 10.84 -4.52
C LEU A 211 0.26 10.66 -4.17
N MET A 212 0.98 10.05 -5.10
CA MET A 212 2.41 9.77 -5.05
C MET A 212 2.88 9.51 -6.49
N ASP A 213 4.19 9.60 -6.75
CA ASP A 213 4.73 9.30 -8.06
C ASP A 213 5.25 7.86 -8.14
N THR A 214 5.25 7.31 -9.36
CA THR A 214 5.84 6.01 -9.70
C THR A 214 6.61 6.15 -10.99
N THR A 215 7.80 5.58 -11.04
CA THR A 215 8.74 5.78 -12.15
C THR A 215 9.60 4.52 -12.32
N PRO A 216 9.85 4.07 -13.56
CA PRO A 216 10.80 2.99 -13.84
C PRO A 216 12.26 3.43 -13.67
N GLU A 217 12.54 4.73 -13.71
CA GLU A 217 13.87 5.31 -13.59
C GLU A 217 14.46 5.13 -12.17
N SER A 218 15.80 5.21 -12.08
CA SER A 218 16.51 5.19 -10.80
C SER A 218 16.39 6.55 -10.11
N TYR A 219 16.38 6.55 -8.76
CA TYR A 219 16.46 7.80 -8.00
C TYR A 219 17.75 8.59 -8.29
N LEU A 220 18.82 7.91 -8.74
CA LEU A 220 20.09 8.55 -9.13
C LEU A 220 19.96 9.38 -10.41
N ASP A 221 19.02 9.04 -11.29
CA ASP A 221 18.77 9.77 -12.53
C ASP A 221 17.82 10.95 -12.32
N LEU A 222 17.03 10.90 -11.24
CA LEU A 222 15.98 11.88 -10.93
C LEU A 222 16.47 13.04 -10.05
N PHE A 223 17.45 12.80 -9.17
CA PHE A 223 17.93 13.78 -8.20
C PHE A 223 19.45 13.91 -8.22
N PRO A 224 19.99 15.13 -8.02
CA PRO A 224 21.43 15.31 -7.82
C PRO A 224 21.93 14.55 -6.59
N LEU A 225 23.08 13.89 -6.71
CA LEU A 225 23.63 12.99 -5.69
C LEU A 225 23.80 13.68 -4.33
N GLU A 226 24.20 14.95 -4.32
CA GLU A 226 24.41 15.76 -3.12
C GLU A 226 23.12 16.03 -2.34
N THR A 227 21.95 15.89 -2.97
CA THR A 227 20.64 16.08 -2.33
C THR A 227 20.04 14.79 -1.78
N ILE A 228 20.66 13.64 -2.10
CA ILE A 228 20.17 12.32 -1.70
C ILE A 228 20.76 11.94 -0.34
N VAL A 229 19.89 11.43 0.54
CA VAL A 229 20.28 10.76 1.78
C VAL A 229 19.75 9.34 1.75
N TYR A 230 20.65 8.38 1.77
CA TYR A 230 20.31 6.97 1.72
C TYR A 230 20.17 6.41 3.14
N LEU A 231 18.97 5.90 3.45
CA LEU A 231 18.65 5.38 4.77
C LEU A 231 19.03 3.90 4.85
N THR A 232 20.19 3.62 5.45
CA THR A 232 20.70 2.27 5.69
C THR A 232 21.03 2.07 7.18
N PRO A 233 20.70 0.91 7.77
CA PRO A 233 21.11 0.60 9.14
C PRO A 233 22.62 0.59 9.33
N ASP A 234 23.39 0.35 8.28
CA ASP A 234 24.86 0.25 8.32
C ASP A 234 25.56 1.61 8.27
N SER A 235 24.81 2.73 8.32
CA SER A 235 25.42 4.06 8.30
C SER A 235 26.08 4.42 9.63
N GLU A 236 27.31 4.90 9.58
CA GLU A 236 28.06 5.41 10.74
C GLU A 236 27.42 6.70 11.33
N ASN A 237 26.54 7.35 10.57
CA ASN A 237 25.91 8.62 10.93
C ASN A 237 24.75 8.48 11.94
N GLY A 238 24.36 7.25 12.30
CA GLY A 238 23.21 6.95 13.16
C GLY A 238 23.35 7.42 14.62
N GLU A 239 24.57 7.65 15.11
CA GLU A 239 24.82 8.00 16.52
C GLU A 239 24.64 9.50 16.84
N SER A 240 24.55 10.36 15.82
CA SER A 240 24.41 11.81 16.00
C SER A 240 22.96 12.28 15.79
N PHE A 241 22.15 12.21 16.85
CA PHE A 241 20.72 12.60 16.88
C PHE A 241 20.38 14.03 16.40
N GLY A 242 21.38 14.92 16.28
CA GLY A 242 21.21 16.27 15.71
C GLY A 242 21.22 16.28 14.18
N CYS A 243 22.12 15.52 13.56
CA CYS A 243 22.39 15.52 12.13
C CYS A 243 21.17 15.04 11.31
N LEU A 244 20.46 14.01 11.78
CA LEU A 244 19.29 13.49 11.08
C LEU A 244 18.13 14.49 11.03
N ARG A 245 17.86 15.27 12.08
CA ARG A 245 16.66 16.14 12.10
C ARG A 245 16.70 17.29 11.08
N GLU A 246 17.88 17.76 10.70
CA GLU A 246 18.06 18.78 9.68
C GLU A 246 18.03 18.16 8.27
N LEU A 247 18.73 17.02 8.09
CA LEU A 247 18.72 16.29 6.82
C LEU A 247 17.31 15.88 6.36
N TRP A 248 16.46 15.49 7.31
CA TRP A 248 15.07 15.09 7.03
C TRP A 248 14.17 16.22 6.51
N ARG A 249 14.60 17.49 6.63
CA ARG A 249 13.78 18.65 6.29
C ARG A 249 14.00 19.16 4.87
N GLU A 250 15.20 18.96 4.33
CA GLU A 250 15.64 19.62 3.09
C GLU A 250 16.07 18.65 1.98
N ARG A 251 16.34 17.38 2.32
CA ARG A 251 16.93 16.42 1.38
C ARG A 251 15.96 15.30 0.99
N THR A 252 16.19 14.76 -0.20
CA THR A 252 15.50 13.56 -0.69
C THR A 252 15.98 12.35 0.09
N GLN A 253 15.06 11.67 0.75
CA GLN A 253 15.35 10.45 1.50
C GLN A 253 15.10 9.24 0.60
N VAL A 254 16.06 8.31 0.55
CA VAL A 254 15.96 7.08 -0.23
C VAL A 254 16.00 5.88 0.71
N VAL A 255 15.04 4.98 0.57
CA VAL A 255 15.00 3.68 1.24
C VAL A 255 15.08 2.61 0.17
N LYS A 256 16.11 1.76 0.21
CA LYS A 256 16.17 0.58 -0.66
C LYS A 256 15.51 -0.61 0.00
N ILE A 257 14.81 -1.37 -0.82
CA ILE A 257 14.13 -2.59 -0.44
C ILE A 257 14.80 -3.78 -1.11
#